data_AF-X1KLL8-F1
#
_entry.id   AF-X1KLL8-F1
#
_cell.length_a   1.000
_cell.length_b   1.000
_cell.length_c   1.000
_cell.angle_alpha   90.00
_cell.angle_beta   90.00
_cell.angle_gamma   90.00
#
_symmetry.space_group_name_H-M   'P 1'
#
loop_
_entity.id
_entity.type
_entity.pdbx_description
1 polymer ?
#
loop_
_entity_poly.entity_id
_entity_poly.type
_entity_poly.pdbx_seq_one_letter_code
_entity_poly.pdbx_strand_id
1 'polypeptide(L)'
;HYNRIEPRFRINNGQADLAVQVKDGYVVFEFMLFVKGADSRKKKRFPRQLDRLEGAVKSGKITQGIAFVTFNGYSNKQMDGLIKKFFERILVEARSAHWMVIRLECQARKILY
;
A
#
# COMPACT_ATOMS: atom_id res chain seq x y z
N HIS A 1 -12.15 -9.08 -15.31
CA HIS A 1 -11.18 -9.19 -16.42
C HIS A 1 -10.05 -8.19 -16.18
N TYR A 2 -8.82 -8.67 -16.08
CA TYR A 2 -7.63 -7.80 -16.09
C TYR A 2 -6.99 -7.88 -17.47
N ASN A 3 -6.49 -6.76 -17.96
CA ASN A 3 -6.00 -6.66 -19.33
C ASN A 3 -4.49 -6.81 -19.41
N ARG A 4 -3.77 -6.50 -18.32
CA ARG A 4 -2.31 -6.52 -18.27
C ARG A 4 -1.79 -6.56 -16.84
N ILE A 5 -0.66 -7.23 -16.64
CA ILE A 5 0.11 -7.22 -15.40
C ILE A 5 1.43 -6.51 -15.70
N GLU A 6 1.74 -5.46 -14.93
CA GLU A 6 2.93 -4.64 -15.09
C GLU A 6 3.78 -4.71 -13.82
N PRO A 7 4.83 -5.57 -13.78
CA PRO A 7 5.79 -5.50 -12.70
C PRO A 7 6.52 -4.16 -12.77
N ARG A 8 6.93 -3.62 -11.61
CA ARG A 8 7.78 -2.43 -11.56
C ARG A 8 7.13 -1.17 -12.19
N PHE A 9 5.81 -1.03 -12.01
CA PHE A 9 5.01 0.07 -12.54
C PHE A 9 5.46 1.44 -12.00
N ARG A 10 5.62 2.43 -12.88
CA ARG A 10 6.04 3.79 -12.49
C ARG A 10 4.86 4.64 -12.07
N ILE A 11 4.95 5.21 -10.87
CA ILE A 11 3.96 6.13 -10.30
C ILE A 11 4.67 7.37 -9.79
N ASN A 12 4.33 8.52 -10.38
CA ASN A 12 4.96 9.80 -10.06
C ASN A 12 6.49 9.67 -10.13
N ASN A 13 7.19 10.04 -9.06
CA ASN A 13 8.65 10.00 -8.98
C ASN A 13 9.18 8.67 -8.41
N GLY A 14 8.45 7.57 -8.60
CA GLY A 14 8.91 6.27 -8.12
C GLY A 14 8.24 5.08 -8.78
N GLN A 15 8.51 3.91 -8.20
CA GLN A 15 8.10 2.62 -8.72
C GLN A 15 7.34 1.84 -7.64
N ALA A 16 6.20 1.26 -8.04
CA ALA A 16 5.47 0.25 -7.28
C ALA A 16 5.90 -1.15 -7.72
N ASP A 17 5.66 -2.14 -6.86
CA ASP A 17 6.10 -3.51 -7.13
C ASP A 17 5.31 -4.15 -8.27
N LEU A 18 4.00 -3.90 -8.30
CA LEU A 18 3.08 -4.49 -9.28
C LEU A 18 1.92 -3.55 -9.59
N ALA A 19 1.49 -3.51 -10.84
CA ALA A 19 0.21 -2.95 -11.23
C ALA A 19 -0.58 -3.93 -12.09
N VAL A 20 -1.89 -3.91 -11.95
CA VAL A 20 -2.82 -4.68 -12.76
C VAL A 20 -3.75 -3.70 -13.45
N GLN A 21 -3.76 -3.74 -14.78
CA GLN A 21 -4.69 -2.94 -15.56
C GLN A 21 -6.09 -3.55 -15.48
N VAL A 22 -7.03 -2.76 -15.00
CA VAL A 22 -8.47 -3.04 -14.95
C VAL A 22 -9.21 -2.12 -15.92
N LYS A 23 -10.52 -2.32 -16.08
CA LYS A 23 -11.35 -1.56 -17.04
C LYS A 23 -11.19 -0.04 -16.87
N ASP A 24 -11.15 0.43 -15.62
CA ASP A 24 -11.21 1.86 -15.30
C ASP A 24 -9.86 2.46 -14.89
N GLY A 25 -8.75 1.73 -15.08
CA GLY A 25 -7.40 2.20 -14.77
C GLY A 25 -6.48 1.12 -14.24
N TYR A 26 -5.71 1.43 -13.20
CA TYR A 26 -4.77 0.50 -12.60
C TYR A 26 -5.07 0.29 -11.10
N VAL A 27 -5.07 -0.98 -10.70
CA VAL A 27 -4.93 -1.39 -9.30
C VAL A 27 -3.45 -1.64 -9.05
N VAL A 28 -2.89 -0.95 -8.07
CA VAL A 28 -1.45 -1.00 -7.79
C VAL A 28 -1.17 -1.61 -6.44
N PHE A 29 -0.19 -2.49 -6.41
CA PHE A 29 0.22 -3.24 -5.24
C PHE A 29 1.64 -2.86 -4.81
N GLU A 30 1.80 -2.64 -3.50
CA GLU A 30 3.10 -2.50 -2.85
C GLU A 30 3.26 -3.63 -1.83
N PHE A 31 4.40 -4.32 -1.86
CA PHE A 31 4.71 -5.43 -0.96
C PHE A 31 5.85 -5.02 -0.03
N MET A 32 5.62 -5.13 1.29
CA MET A 32 6.64 -4.81 2.27
C MET A 32 6.81 -5.92 3.29
N LEU A 33 8.05 -6.43 3.36
CA LEU A 33 8.50 -7.38 4.37
C LEU A 33 9.41 -6.68 5.38
N PHE A 34 8.93 -6.57 6.63
CA PHE A 34 9.72 -6.14 7.77
C PHE A 34 10.25 -7.35 8.53
N VAL A 35 11.55 -7.59 8.46
CA VAL A 35 12.25 -8.58 9.28
C VAL A 35 12.94 -7.88 10.45
N LYS A 36 12.82 -8.42 11.67
CA LYS A 36 13.49 -7.84 12.84
C LYS A 36 15.01 -7.92 12.67
N GLY A 37 15.71 -6.83 12.97
CA GLY A 37 17.16 -6.71 12.75
C GLY A 37 17.57 -6.39 11.31
N ALA A 38 16.65 -6.43 10.34
CA ALA A 38 16.93 -6.05 8.96
C ALA A 38 16.86 -4.52 8.74
N ASP A 39 17.29 -4.10 7.55
CA ASP A 39 17.50 -2.71 7.12
C ASP A 39 16.51 -1.69 7.73
N SER A 40 17.02 -0.85 8.63
CA SER A 40 16.25 0.19 9.31
C SER A 40 15.72 1.26 8.37
N ARG A 41 16.29 1.39 7.16
CA ARG A 41 15.83 2.33 6.12
C ARG A 41 14.45 1.95 5.58
N LYS A 42 14.08 0.66 5.57
CA LYS A 42 12.72 0.24 5.14
C LYS A 42 11.64 0.93 5.97
N LYS A 43 11.84 1.02 7.29
CA LYS A 43 10.90 1.69 8.22
C LYS A 43 10.79 3.21 7.98
N LYS A 44 11.81 3.83 7.39
CA LYS A 44 11.79 5.26 7.03
C LYS A 44 11.20 5.51 5.64
N ARG A 45 11.42 4.59 4.70
CA ARG A 45 11.00 4.71 3.29
C ARG A 45 9.54 4.32 3.08
N PHE A 46 9.08 3.30 3.80
CA PHE A 46 7.75 2.74 3.57
C PHE A 46 6.60 3.75 3.73
N PRO A 47 6.58 4.63 4.76
CA PRO A 47 5.56 5.69 4.82
C PRO A 47 5.52 6.57 3.56
N ARG A 48 6.68 6.92 2.99
CA ARG A 48 6.75 7.72 1.76
C ARG A 48 6.20 6.97 0.54
N GLN A 49 6.32 5.63 0.51
CA GLN A 49 5.73 4.81 -0.54
C GLN A 49 4.20 4.82 -0.44
N LEU A 50 3.65 4.79 0.78
CA LEU A 50 2.21 4.93 1.02
C LEU A 50 1.72 6.32 0.62
N ASP A 51 2.40 7.39 1.03
CA ASP A 51 2.05 8.77 0.65
C ASP A 51 2.00 8.95 -0.87
N ARG A 52 2.96 8.34 -1.58
CA ARG A 52 3.01 8.34 -3.05
C ARG A 52 1.84 7.59 -3.66
N LEU A 53 1.50 6.42 -3.10
CA LEU A 53 0.38 5.59 -3.56
C LEU A 53 -0.95 6.33 -3.33
N GLU A 54 -1.13 6.92 -2.16
CA GLU A 54 -2.28 7.75 -1.81
C GLU A 54 -2.40 8.97 -2.74
N GLY A 55 -1.29 9.67 -2.99
CA GLY A 55 -1.28 10.79 -3.93
C GLY A 55 -1.66 10.37 -5.36
N ALA A 56 -1.23 9.19 -5.80
CA ALA A 56 -1.59 8.65 -7.11
C ALA A 56 -3.10 8.34 -7.20
N VAL A 57 -3.67 7.75 -6.15
CA VAL A 57 -5.12 7.52 -6.02
C VAL A 57 -5.88 8.84 -6.06
N LYS A 58 -5.50 9.82 -5.21
CA LYS A 58 -6.15 11.14 -5.14
C LYS A 58 -6.09 11.93 -6.45
N SER A 59 -5.00 11.78 -7.21
CA SER A 59 -4.83 12.41 -8.52
C SER A 59 -5.57 11.70 -9.66
N GLY A 60 -6.20 10.55 -9.40
CA GLY A 60 -6.87 9.74 -10.42
C GLY A 60 -5.93 8.98 -11.36
N LYS A 61 -4.60 8.97 -11.10
CA LYS A 61 -3.62 8.21 -11.91
C LYS A 61 -3.80 6.70 -11.79
N ILE A 62 -4.28 6.25 -10.64
CA ILE A 62 -4.61 4.85 -10.36
C ILE A 62 -5.97 4.82 -9.67
N THR A 63 -6.74 3.75 -9.87
CA THR A 63 -8.07 3.62 -9.27
C THR A 63 -7.97 3.16 -7.82
N GLN A 64 -6.96 2.35 -7.51
CA GLN A 64 -6.80 1.75 -6.21
C GLN A 64 -5.33 1.47 -5.89
N GLY A 65 -4.95 1.71 -4.63
CA GLY A 65 -3.68 1.29 -4.07
C GLY A 65 -3.90 0.23 -2.99
N ILE A 66 -3.14 -0.86 -3.03
CA ILE A 66 -3.16 -1.92 -2.02
C ILE A 66 -1.74 -2.13 -1.52
N ALA A 67 -1.52 -2.06 -0.20
CA ALA A 67 -0.24 -2.40 0.39
C ALA A 67 -0.36 -3.66 1.26
N PHE A 68 0.50 -4.63 0.99
CA PHE A 68 0.64 -5.86 1.76
C PHE A 68 1.86 -5.77 2.66
N VAL A 69 1.65 -5.88 3.97
CA VAL A 69 2.72 -5.75 4.96
C VAL A 69 2.81 -7.00 5.79
N THR A 70 4.03 -7.53 5.90
CA THR A 70 4.35 -8.70 6.72
C THR A 70 5.44 -8.37 7.72
N PHE A 71 5.32 -8.93 8.92
CA PHE A 71 6.27 -8.74 10.01
C PHE A 71 6.83 -10.09 10.44
N ASN A 72 8.15 -10.27 10.35
CA ASN A 72 8.84 -11.47 10.80
C ASN A 72 9.76 -11.16 11.99
N GLY A 73 9.61 -11.91 13.08
CA GLY A 73 10.38 -11.77 14.32
C GLY A 73 9.94 -10.63 15.24
N TYR A 74 8.84 -9.93 14.93
CA TYR A 74 8.27 -8.89 15.79
C TYR A 74 7.24 -9.47 16.75
N SER A 75 7.21 -9.01 17.99
CA SER A 75 6.09 -9.30 18.89
C SER A 75 4.87 -8.44 18.57
N ASN A 76 3.68 -8.83 19.04
CA ASN A 76 2.43 -8.08 18.85
C ASN A 76 2.57 -6.61 19.25
N LYS A 77 3.12 -6.33 20.44
CA LYS A 77 3.38 -4.97 20.93
C LYS A 77 4.29 -4.16 20.01
N GLN A 78 5.30 -4.79 19.42
CA GLN A 78 6.20 -4.12 18.48
C GLN A 78 5.51 -3.84 17.14
N MET A 79 4.69 -4.77 16.66
CA MET A 79 3.87 -4.57 15.47
C MET A 79 2.88 -3.44 15.68
N ASP A 80 2.19 -3.38 16.82
CA ASP A 80 1.25 -2.29 17.16
C ASP A 80 1.92 -0.92 17.09
N GLY A 81 3.12 -0.79 17.65
CA GLY A 81 3.89 0.45 17.60
C GLY A 81 4.27 0.87 16.17
N LEU A 82 4.65 -0.10 15.32
CA LEU A 82 4.96 0.17 13.91
C LEU A 82 3.71 0.50 13.10
N ILE A 83 2.61 -0.22 13.33
CA ILE A 83 1.33 -0.01 12.66
C ILE A 83 0.80 1.39 12.99
N LYS A 84 0.77 1.76 14.26
CA LYS A 84 0.37 3.10 14.70
C LYS A 84 1.22 4.17 14.01
N LYS A 85 2.55 3.98 13.97
CA LYS A 85 3.48 4.91 13.31
C LYS A 85 3.26 5.06 11.80
N PHE A 86 2.92 3.97 11.11
CA PHE A 86 2.84 3.96 9.64
C PHE A 86 1.44 4.28 9.11
N PHE A 87 0.39 3.90 9.84
CA PHE A 87 -0.98 3.88 9.32
C PHE A 87 -1.98 4.64 10.18
N GLU A 88 -1.54 5.46 11.14
CA GLU A 88 -2.43 6.33 11.94
C GLU A 88 -3.40 7.17 11.07
N ARG A 89 -3.02 7.45 9.82
CA ARG A 89 -3.78 8.27 8.87
C ARG A 89 -4.52 7.48 7.79
N ILE A 90 -4.40 6.15 7.76
CA ILE A 90 -4.90 5.31 6.65
C ILE A 90 -5.85 4.24 7.20
N LEU A 91 -6.95 3.99 6.49
CA LEU A 91 -7.88 2.90 6.79
C LEU A 91 -7.19 1.53 6.64
N VAL A 92 -7.25 0.73 7.71
CA VAL A 92 -6.75 -0.65 7.76
C VAL A 92 -7.96 -1.58 7.78
N GLU A 93 -8.09 -2.44 6.77
CA GLU A 93 -9.31 -3.27 6.60
C GLU A 93 -9.15 -4.70 7.09
N ALA A 94 -7.94 -5.28 7.04
CA ALA A 94 -7.70 -6.65 7.49
C ALA A 94 -6.37 -6.79 8.23
N ARG A 95 -6.43 -7.33 9.46
CA ARG A 95 -5.27 -7.60 10.31
C ARG A 95 -5.33 -9.02 10.87
N SER A 96 -4.22 -9.75 10.77
CA SER A 96 -3.93 -10.94 11.57
C SER A 96 -2.66 -10.72 12.38
N ALA A 97 -2.24 -11.72 13.17
CA ALA A 97 -0.99 -11.66 13.93
C ALA A 97 0.27 -11.48 13.05
N HIS A 98 0.23 -11.70 11.74
CA HIS A 98 1.45 -11.72 10.89
C HIS A 98 1.33 -10.93 9.58
N TRP A 99 0.12 -10.52 9.20
CA TRP A 99 -0.14 -9.86 7.92
C TRP A 99 -1.19 -8.77 8.08
N MET A 100 -1.04 -7.73 7.26
CA MET A 100 -1.95 -6.62 7.20
C MET A 100 -2.16 -6.17 5.75
N VAL A 101 -3.43 -5.90 5.42
CA VAL A 101 -3.85 -5.32 4.15
C VAL A 101 -4.28 -3.89 4.39
N ILE A 102 -3.63 -2.97 3.69
CA ILE A 102 -4.01 -1.56 3.68
C ILE A 102 -4.60 -1.28 2.32
N ARG A 103 -5.83 -0.75 2.33
CA ARG A 103 -6.55 -0.40 1.11
C ARG A 103 -6.68 1.12 1.05
N LEU A 104 -6.21 1.68 -0.06
CA LEU A 104 -6.36 3.10 -0.40
C LEU A 104 -7.30 3.19 -1.58
N GLU A 105 -8.48 3.78 -1.35
CA GLU A 105 -9.48 3.99 -2.38
C GLU A 105 -9.67 5.48 -2.64
N CYS A 106 -9.90 5.83 -3.90
CA CYS A 106 -10.37 7.16 -4.22
C CYS A 106 -11.85 7.21 -3.85
N GLN A 107 -12.23 7.98 -2.82
CA GLN A 107 -13.62 8.39 -2.63
C GLN A 107 -14.03 9.44 -3.67
N ALA A 108 -13.82 9.16 -4.95
CA ALA A 108 -14.38 9.95 -6.04
C ALA A 108 -15.77 9.38 -6.37
N ARG A 109 -16.72 9.73 -5.50
CA ARG A 109 -18.17 9.81 -5.73
C ARG A 109 -18.90 8.52 -6.17
N LYS A 110 -19.76 8.03 -5.29
CA LYS A 110 -21.17 7.85 -5.66
C LYS A 110 -21.68 9.20 -6.20
N ILE A 111 -21.48 9.48 -7.50
CA ILE A 111 -22.46 10.29 -8.21
C ILE A 111 -23.57 9.30 -8.51
N LEU A 112 -24.61 9.37 -7.71
CA LEU A 112 -25.91 8.84 -8.07
C LEU A 112 -26.34 9.61 -9.33
N TYR A 113 -26.39 8.92 -10.47
CA TYR A 113 -27.41 9.14 -11.47
C TYR A 113 -28.47 8.06 -11.27
#